data_AF-A0A366F5F9-F1
#
_entry.id   AF-A0A366F5F9-F1
#
_cell.length_a   1.000
_cell.length_b   1.000
_cell.length_c   1.000
_cell.angle_alpha   90.00
_cell.angle_beta   90.00
_cell.angle_gamma   90.00
#
_symmetry.space_group_name_H-M   'P 1'
#
loop_
_entity.id
_entity.type
_entity.pdbx_description
1 polymer ?
#
loop_
_entity_poly.entity_id
_entity_poly.type
_entity_poly.pdbx_seq_one_letter_code
_entity_poly.pdbx_strand_id
1 'polypeptide(L)'
;MKRALGVLAAARAVAFLVAVGPAAAGSWDERVFPPGAHVDFAAAAAAGPAALPALVERGRDLFKAKFTTLDGAGRPKATQAIIPTRRKSGVNPPFTRTSGPDSNSCFGCHNDPVVGGSGDVVANVFVSEGFESAQFDTIDPSFSSERHTIALTGAGLVELLAREMTADLQAIRAGAVGEACRSGKDVRADLVSKGVRFGWIVAHPDGIVDLDSVDGVDADLVVRPFSRKGVFTSLRQFTINALNVHHGMEASERFGVRWTGTHDFSESGVPDAITPGDVSALVAFQATLPPPTVRANLPDDWRAAAEAGAKRFDAIGCPSCHVKTLPLKSMVFTDPAPYDMAGTLRPGEVGAPIVVDLSTLPFAKTLQKNDKGEWLIPLMSDLKRHLVVDEQVNALGNELQAQRFVERDVFLTPRLWGVGSTAPYGHNGSFRMLDEIIAAHGGDARFARDQYLALEPGERDAVVAYLRSLVIEAP
;
A
#
# COMPACT_ATOMS: atom_id res chain seq x y z
N MET A 1 -60.48 -71.02 -22.86
CA MET A 1 -59.39 -71.37 -21.93
C MET A 1 -58.56 -70.12 -21.65
N LYS A 2 -58.50 -69.75 -20.36
CA LYS A 2 -57.55 -68.88 -19.62
C LYS A 2 -57.15 -67.51 -20.20
N ARG A 3 -57.75 -66.47 -19.61
CA ARG A 3 -57.22 -65.11 -19.44
C ARG A 3 -55.94 -65.16 -18.58
N ALA A 4 -54.90 -64.43 -18.96
CA ALA A 4 -53.77 -64.11 -18.08
C ALA A 4 -53.80 -62.62 -17.75
N LEU A 5 -53.97 -62.31 -16.46
CA LEU A 5 -53.82 -60.98 -15.88
C LEU A 5 -52.32 -60.64 -15.81
N GLY A 6 -51.90 -59.53 -16.43
CA GLY A 6 -50.63 -58.88 -16.14
C GLY A 6 -50.82 -57.83 -15.07
N VAL A 7 -50.17 -58.00 -13.92
CA VAL A 7 -50.15 -57.05 -12.80
C VAL A 7 -49.11 -55.97 -13.11
N LEU A 8 -49.55 -54.71 -13.20
CA LEU A 8 -48.66 -53.54 -13.20
C LEU A 8 -48.15 -53.31 -11.78
N ALA A 9 -46.86 -53.54 -11.53
CA ALA A 9 -46.19 -53.09 -10.32
C ALA A 9 -45.61 -51.69 -10.56
N ALA A 10 -46.22 -50.67 -9.96
CA ALA A 10 -45.69 -49.32 -9.93
C ALA A 10 -44.56 -49.23 -8.89
N ALA A 11 -43.30 -49.25 -9.34
CA ALA A 11 -42.16 -48.96 -8.49
C ALA A 11 -42.08 -47.46 -8.21
N ARG A 12 -42.42 -47.04 -6.99
CA ARG A 12 -42.12 -45.70 -6.48
C ARG A 12 -40.61 -45.60 -6.26
N ALA A 13 -39.91 -44.93 -7.17
CA ALA A 13 -38.53 -44.51 -6.97
C ALA A 13 -38.51 -43.39 -5.92
N VAL A 14 -38.06 -43.72 -4.70
CA VAL A 14 -37.71 -42.74 -3.68
C VAL A 14 -36.34 -42.17 -4.08
N ALA A 15 -36.34 -40.96 -4.63
CA ALA A 15 -35.12 -40.22 -4.87
C ALA A 15 -34.55 -39.76 -3.53
N PHE A 16 -33.54 -40.47 -3.03
CA PHE A 16 -32.67 -39.95 -1.98
C PHE A 16 -31.84 -38.81 -2.60
N LEU A 17 -32.22 -37.55 -2.32
CA LEU A 17 -31.31 -36.43 -2.43
C LEU A 17 -30.23 -36.61 -1.35
N VAL A 18 -29.15 -37.27 -1.71
CA VAL A 18 -27.90 -37.18 -0.95
C VAL A 18 -27.35 -35.80 -1.22
N ALA A 19 -27.46 -34.91 -0.23
CA ALA A 19 -26.68 -33.68 -0.21
C ALA A 19 -25.20 -34.09 -0.14
N VAL A 20 -24.54 -34.11 -1.30
CA VAL A 20 -23.09 -34.28 -1.37
C VAL A 20 -22.50 -32.98 -0.85
N GLY A 21 -22.09 -32.96 0.41
CA GLY A 21 -21.27 -31.88 0.96
C GLY A 21 -19.97 -31.74 0.13
N PRO A 22 -19.31 -30.58 0.13
CA PRO A 22 -18.10 -30.39 -0.65
C PRO A 22 -17.09 -31.47 -0.25
N ALA A 23 -16.66 -32.26 -1.23
CA ALA A 23 -15.66 -33.30 -1.01
C ALA A 23 -14.42 -32.62 -0.40
N ALA A 24 -13.95 -33.14 0.74
CA ALA A 24 -12.73 -32.65 1.36
C ALA A 24 -11.61 -32.72 0.34
N ALA A 25 -11.03 -31.57 0.01
CA ALA A 25 -9.89 -31.46 -0.89
C ALA A 25 -8.74 -32.30 -0.32
N GLY A 26 -8.04 -33.06 -1.19
CA GLY A 26 -6.85 -33.79 -0.78
C GLY A 26 -5.76 -32.84 -0.31
N SER A 27 -4.82 -33.32 0.51
CA SER A 27 -3.69 -32.51 1.00
C SER A 27 -2.73 -32.03 -0.10
N TRP A 28 -2.94 -32.48 -1.34
CA TRP A 28 -2.21 -32.11 -2.55
C TRP A 28 -3.01 -31.14 -3.44
N ASP A 29 -4.16 -30.64 -3.00
CA ASP A 29 -4.92 -29.64 -3.77
C ASP A 29 -4.06 -28.39 -3.98
N GLU A 30 -3.96 -27.97 -5.24
CA GLU A 30 -3.18 -26.80 -5.64
C GLU A 30 -3.92 -25.48 -5.38
N ARG A 31 -5.21 -25.53 -5.01
CA ARG A 31 -6.00 -24.35 -4.64
C ARG A 31 -5.50 -23.69 -3.36
N VAL A 32 -5.36 -22.37 -3.43
CA VAL A 32 -5.24 -21.48 -2.28
C VAL A 32 -6.57 -21.33 -1.54
N PHE A 33 -7.68 -21.46 -2.28
CA PHE A 33 -9.04 -21.43 -1.75
C PHE A 33 -9.78 -22.77 -1.94
N PRO A 34 -9.51 -23.78 -1.09
CA PRO A 34 -10.41 -24.94 -0.98
C PRO A 34 -11.85 -24.52 -0.67
N PRO A 35 -12.86 -25.35 -0.97
CA PRO A 35 -14.25 -25.04 -0.66
C PRO A 35 -14.45 -24.60 0.80
N GLY A 36 -14.99 -23.39 1.01
CA GLY A 36 -15.22 -22.82 2.34
C GLY A 36 -14.00 -22.13 2.98
N ALA A 37 -12.87 -21.99 2.27
CA ALA A 37 -11.66 -21.34 2.79
C ALA A 37 -11.63 -19.81 2.64
N HIS A 38 -12.64 -19.21 1.99
CA HIS A 38 -12.80 -17.76 1.95
C HIS A 38 -13.16 -17.23 3.35
N VAL A 39 -12.59 -16.09 3.70
CA VAL A 39 -12.88 -15.44 4.97
C VAL A 39 -14.24 -14.74 4.89
N ASP A 40 -15.15 -15.08 5.81
CA ASP A 40 -16.38 -14.31 6.01
C ASP A 40 -16.07 -13.01 6.76
N PHE A 41 -16.19 -11.90 6.06
CA PHE A 41 -15.97 -10.56 6.62
C PHE A 41 -16.86 -10.28 7.83
N ALA A 42 -18.15 -10.57 7.74
CA ALA A 42 -19.11 -10.21 8.77
C ALA A 42 -18.89 -11.06 10.04
N ALA A 43 -18.57 -12.34 9.87
CA ALA A 43 -18.20 -13.21 10.98
C ALA A 43 -16.90 -12.75 11.66
N ALA A 44 -15.88 -12.39 10.88
CA ALA A 44 -14.62 -11.87 11.42
C ALA A 44 -14.82 -10.55 12.18
N ALA A 45 -15.61 -9.62 11.63
CA ALA A 45 -15.94 -8.36 12.29
C ALA A 45 -16.73 -8.57 13.58
N ALA A 46 -17.73 -9.46 13.58
CA ALA A 46 -18.56 -9.77 14.75
C ALA A 46 -17.77 -10.45 15.88
N ALA A 47 -16.80 -11.29 15.55
CA ALA A 47 -15.92 -11.95 16.51
C ALA A 47 -14.93 -10.98 17.19
N GLY A 48 -14.72 -9.79 16.62
CA GLY A 48 -13.89 -8.73 17.19
C GLY A 48 -12.43 -9.15 17.41
N PRO A 49 -11.77 -8.66 18.48
CA PRO A 49 -10.35 -8.93 18.74
C PRO A 49 -9.97 -10.42 18.82
N ALA A 50 -10.92 -11.29 19.17
CA ALA A 50 -10.66 -12.73 19.28
C ALA A 50 -10.37 -13.39 17.92
N ALA A 51 -10.88 -12.84 16.81
CA ALA A 51 -10.61 -13.35 15.47
C ALA A 51 -9.26 -12.87 14.89
N LEU A 52 -8.65 -11.83 15.48
CA LEU A 52 -7.49 -11.17 14.91
C LEU A 52 -6.29 -12.11 14.67
N PRO A 53 -5.88 -12.99 15.62
CA PRO A 53 -4.75 -13.88 15.36
C PRO A 53 -4.97 -14.80 14.17
N ALA A 54 -6.17 -15.38 14.03
CA ALA A 54 -6.51 -16.25 12.90
C ALA A 54 -6.59 -15.47 11.58
N LEU A 55 -7.11 -14.24 11.63
CA LEU A 55 -7.20 -13.36 10.46
C LEU A 55 -5.81 -12.95 9.95
N VAL A 56 -4.90 -12.57 10.85
CA VAL A 56 -3.50 -12.24 10.53
C VAL A 56 -2.77 -13.45 9.95
N GLU A 57 -2.93 -14.63 10.55
CA GLU A 57 -2.33 -15.86 10.03
C GLU A 57 -2.86 -16.22 8.65
N ARG A 58 -4.18 -16.12 8.43
CA ARG A 58 -4.76 -16.31 7.09
C ARG A 58 -4.22 -15.28 6.10
N GLY A 59 -4.07 -14.03 6.51
CA GLY A 59 -3.45 -12.98 5.71
C GLY A 59 -2.01 -13.30 5.32
N ARG A 60 -1.21 -13.79 6.28
CA ARG A 60 0.17 -14.22 6.06
C ARG A 60 0.24 -15.37 5.06
N ASP A 61 -0.67 -16.33 5.17
CA ASP A 61 -0.74 -17.46 4.25
C ASP A 61 -1.17 -17.02 2.84
N LEU A 62 -2.17 -16.14 2.71
CA LEU A 62 -2.57 -15.55 1.43
C LEU A 62 -1.46 -14.71 0.81
N PHE A 63 -0.70 -13.97 1.61
CA PHE A 63 0.43 -13.15 1.14
C PHE A 63 1.53 -14.02 0.53
N LYS A 64 1.77 -15.21 1.09
CA LYS A 64 2.75 -16.19 0.62
C LYS A 64 2.20 -17.15 -0.43
N ALA A 65 0.88 -17.19 -0.61
CA ALA A 65 0.24 -18.11 -1.52
C ALA A 65 0.68 -17.85 -2.96
N LYS A 66 0.81 -18.93 -3.73
CA LYS A 66 1.03 -18.88 -5.18
C LYS A 66 -0.32 -19.15 -5.84
N PHE A 67 -1.06 -18.10 -6.18
CA PHE A 67 -2.38 -18.23 -6.78
C PHE A 67 -2.30 -19.01 -8.10
N THR A 68 -3.26 -19.91 -8.29
CA THR A 68 -3.35 -20.78 -9.46
C THR A 68 -4.53 -20.40 -10.33
N THR A 69 -4.62 -20.98 -11.52
CA THR A 69 -5.80 -20.82 -12.37
C THR A 69 -7.06 -21.41 -11.72
N LEU A 70 -6.93 -22.37 -10.80
CA LEU A 70 -8.05 -22.91 -10.02
C LEU A 70 -8.59 -21.91 -8.99
N ASP A 71 -7.79 -20.90 -8.63
CA ASP A 71 -8.18 -19.79 -7.76
C ASP A 71 -8.72 -18.58 -8.55
N GLY A 72 -8.65 -18.60 -9.88
CA GLY A 72 -9.05 -17.48 -10.75
C GLY A 72 -7.90 -16.58 -11.21
N ALA A 73 -6.64 -16.97 -10.97
CA ALA A 73 -5.47 -16.17 -11.35
C ALA A 73 -5.31 -16.05 -12.87
N GLY A 74 -4.68 -14.96 -13.31
CA GLY A 74 -4.26 -14.77 -14.71
C GLY A 74 -5.04 -13.74 -15.51
N ARG A 75 -6.21 -13.27 -15.02
CA ARG A 75 -7.11 -12.29 -15.66
C ARG A 75 -7.28 -12.43 -17.20
N PRO A 76 -7.75 -13.57 -17.73
CA PRO A 76 -7.65 -13.87 -19.17
C PRO A 76 -8.36 -12.88 -20.11
N LYS A 77 -9.45 -12.23 -19.67
CA LYS A 77 -10.21 -11.25 -20.47
C LYS A 77 -10.23 -9.82 -19.90
N ALA A 78 -9.48 -9.56 -18.83
CA ALA A 78 -9.39 -8.23 -18.22
C ALA A 78 -7.98 -7.63 -18.38
N THR A 79 -7.83 -6.35 -18.10
CA THR A 79 -6.52 -5.68 -18.07
C THR A 79 -6.04 -5.48 -16.62
N GLN A 80 -4.84 -4.94 -16.44
CA GLN A 80 -4.32 -4.53 -15.13
C GLN A 80 -4.89 -3.20 -14.61
N ALA A 81 -5.74 -2.51 -15.39
CA ALA A 81 -6.26 -1.20 -15.02
C ALA A 81 -6.91 -1.20 -13.63
N ILE A 82 -6.79 -0.07 -12.94
CA ILE A 82 -7.45 0.13 -11.65
C ILE A 82 -8.98 0.12 -11.76
N ILE A 83 -9.52 0.46 -12.94
CA ILE A 83 -10.95 0.37 -13.25
C ILE A 83 -11.18 -0.89 -14.10
N PRO A 84 -12.25 -1.67 -13.87
CA PRO A 84 -12.57 -2.84 -14.68
C PRO A 84 -12.63 -2.49 -16.18
N THR A 85 -11.69 -3.04 -16.95
CA THR A 85 -11.66 -2.90 -18.41
C THR A 85 -11.35 -4.23 -19.06
N ARG A 86 -11.99 -4.48 -20.20
CA ARG A 86 -11.79 -5.70 -20.98
C ARG A 86 -10.54 -5.58 -21.82
N ARG A 87 -9.81 -6.69 -21.90
CA ARG A 87 -8.61 -6.80 -22.73
C ARG A 87 -9.00 -7.00 -24.19
N LYS A 88 -8.15 -6.54 -25.11
CA LYS A 88 -8.26 -6.85 -26.54
C LYS A 88 -8.02 -8.35 -26.78
N SER A 89 -8.65 -8.90 -27.82
CA SER A 89 -8.46 -10.30 -28.24
C SER A 89 -7.03 -10.55 -28.74
N GLY A 90 -6.38 -11.62 -28.29
CA GLY A 90 -5.03 -12.02 -28.70
C GLY A 90 -4.43 -13.13 -27.83
N VAL A 91 -3.22 -13.58 -28.17
CA VAL A 91 -2.45 -14.51 -27.33
C VAL A 91 -1.88 -13.71 -26.15
N ASN A 92 -2.28 -14.09 -24.94
CA ASN A 92 -1.78 -13.47 -23.71
C ASN A 92 -0.88 -14.48 -23.01
N PRO A 93 0.41 -14.17 -22.80
CA PRO A 93 1.24 -15.02 -21.98
C PRO A 93 0.66 -15.05 -20.55
N PRO A 94 0.71 -16.20 -19.86
CA PRO A 94 0.20 -16.31 -18.48
C PRO A 94 0.96 -15.40 -17.51
N PHE A 95 2.23 -15.11 -17.80
CA PHE A 95 3.03 -14.12 -17.10
C PHE A 95 3.70 -13.16 -18.08
N THR A 96 3.73 -11.87 -17.74
CA THR A 96 4.52 -10.86 -18.42
C THR A 96 5.03 -9.83 -17.41
N ARG A 97 6.27 -9.38 -17.58
CA ARG A 97 6.88 -8.30 -16.77
C ARG A 97 6.39 -6.92 -17.16
N THR A 98 5.58 -6.80 -18.22
CA THR A 98 5.06 -5.52 -18.70
C THR A 98 3.72 -5.18 -18.03
N SER A 99 2.60 -5.57 -18.63
CA SER A 99 1.25 -5.24 -18.13
C SER A 99 0.66 -6.29 -17.17
N GLY A 100 1.52 -7.13 -16.61
CA GLY A 100 1.17 -8.24 -15.74
C GLY A 100 0.21 -9.30 -16.35
N PRO A 101 -0.06 -10.38 -15.62
CA PRO A 101 0.49 -10.71 -14.29
C PRO A 101 2.01 -10.94 -14.33
N ASP A 102 2.76 -10.40 -13.37
CA ASP A 102 4.22 -10.51 -13.29
C ASP A 102 4.70 -11.40 -12.13
N SER A 103 3.78 -11.81 -11.25
CA SER A 103 3.98 -12.71 -10.13
C SER A 103 2.70 -13.51 -9.87
N ASN A 104 2.78 -14.58 -9.10
CA ASN A 104 1.59 -15.26 -8.55
C ASN A 104 1.52 -15.19 -7.03
N SER A 105 2.41 -14.42 -6.39
CA SER A 105 2.45 -14.22 -4.95
C SER A 105 2.97 -12.83 -4.58
N CYS A 106 2.40 -12.21 -3.53
CA CYS A 106 2.96 -10.97 -2.97
C CYS A 106 4.38 -11.20 -2.43
N PHE A 107 4.61 -12.37 -1.83
CA PHE A 107 5.92 -12.82 -1.38
C PHE A 107 6.91 -13.04 -2.53
N GLY A 108 6.48 -13.11 -3.79
CA GLY A 108 7.41 -13.15 -4.94
C GLY A 108 8.29 -11.91 -5.03
N CYS A 109 7.79 -10.75 -4.61
CA CYS A 109 8.50 -9.49 -4.64
C CYS A 109 8.83 -8.93 -3.25
N HIS A 110 7.96 -9.12 -2.26
CA HIS A 110 8.11 -8.57 -0.90
C HIS A 110 8.67 -9.61 0.07
N ASN A 111 9.95 -9.94 -0.05
CA ASN A 111 10.56 -11.06 0.67
C ASN A 111 11.95 -10.83 1.27
N ASP A 112 12.59 -9.69 0.98
CA ASP A 112 13.96 -9.42 1.41
C ASP A 112 14.02 -8.23 2.39
N PRO A 113 14.55 -8.39 3.61
CA PRO A 113 15.15 -9.61 4.18
C PRO A 113 14.13 -10.61 4.76
N VAL A 114 12.86 -10.22 4.84
CA VAL A 114 11.77 -11.04 5.40
C VAL A 114 10.49 -10.89 4.61
N VAL A 115 9.49 -11.73 4.91
CA VAL A 115 8.13 -11.59 4.37
C VAL A 115 7.60 -10.17 4.65
N GLY A 116 7.17 -9.47 3.59
CA GLY A 116 6.75 -8.07 3.67
C GLY A 116 7.91 -7.07 3.54
N GLY A 117 9.13 -7.53 3.30
CA GLY A 117 10.31 -6.72 3.00
C GLY A 117 10.28 -6.08 1.61
N SER A 118 11.44 -5.60 1.17
CA SER A 118 11.71 -5.17 -0.21
C SER A 118 11.89 -6.41 -1.12
N GLY A 119 12.38 -6.19 -2.33
CA GLY A 119 12.89 -7.23 -3.21
C GLY A 119 14.11 -6.73 -3.97
N ASP A 120 14.80 -7.63 -4.67
CA ASP A 120 15.90 -7.26 -5.59
C ASP A 120 15.37 -6.55 -6.85
N VAL A 121 16.25 -5.94 -7.66
CA VAL A 121 15.90 -5.34 -8.95
C VAL A 121 15.20 -6.33 -9.89
N VAL A 122 15.48 -7.64 -9.78
CA VAL A 122 14.76 -8.67 -10.54
C VAL A 122 13.28 -8.75 -10.18
N ALA A 123 12.84 -8.16 -9.06
CA ALA A 123 11.44 -8.07 -8.65
C ALA A 123 10.77 -6.75 -9.07
N ASN A 124 11.48 -5.83 -9.75
CA ASN A 124 10.91 -4.56 -10.21
C ASN A 124 9.70 -4.76 -11.11
N VAL A 125 8.67 -3.94 -10.92
CA VAL A 125 7.44 -3.99 -11.72
C VAL A 125 7.35 -2.79 -12.64
N PHE A 126 6.66 -2.95 -13.76
CA PHE A 126 6.43 -1.87 -14.72
C PHE A 126 4.96 -1.48 -14.64
N VAL A 127 4.70 -0.23 -14.24
CA VAL A 127 3.33 0.25 -14.04
C VAL A 127 3.00 1.31 -15.07
N SER A 128 1.83 1.20 -15.68
CA SER A 128 1.21 2.30 -16.45
C SER A 128 -0.01 2.74 -15.67
N GLU A 129 0.15 3.73 -14.80
CA GLU A 129 -0.95 4.30 -14.03
C GLU A 129 -1.57 5.47 -14.78
N GLY A 130 -2.26 5.15 -15.87
CA GLY A 130 -3.07 6.03 -16.69
C GLY A 130 -4.22 5.27 -17.36
N PHE A 131 -5.20 6.00 -17.91
CA PHE A 131 -6.40 5.38 -18.51
C PHE A 131 -6.19 4.87 -19.94
N GLU A 132 -5.10 5.26 -20.61
CA GLU A 132 -4.97 5.07 -22.06
C GLU A 132 -4.26 3.76 -22.47
N SER A 133 -3.33 3.22 -21.66
CA SER A 133 -2.57 2.02 -22.03
C SER A 133 -2.43 1.00 -20.89
N ALA A 134 -3.54 0.38 -20.51
CA ALA A 134 -3.54 -0.70 -19.54
C ALA A 134 -2.98 -2.04 -20.08
N GLN A 135 -2.57 -2.08 -21.36
CA GLN A 135 -1.96 -3.23 -22.00
C GLN A 135 -0.77 -2.74 -22.83
N PHE A 136 0.42 -3.13 -22.40
CA PHE A 136 1.68 -2.82 -23.08
C PHE A 136 2.61 -4.04 -23.01
N ASP A 137 3.48 -4.15 -24.00
CA ASP A 137 4.42 -5.25 -24.25
C ASP A 137 5.87 -4.77 -24.33
N THR A 138 6.12 -3.53 -23.93
CA THR A 138 7.43 -2.89 -23.88
C THR A 138 7.74 -2.32 -22.50
N ILE A 139 9.00 -2.31 -22.11
CA ILE A 139 9.51 -1.64 -20.90
C ILE A 139 10.00 -0.21 -21.19
N ASP A 140 9.75 0.31 -22.40
CA ASP A 140 10.09 1.67 -22.76
C ASP A 140 9.37 2.67 -21.82
N PRO A 141 10.11 3.65 -21.26
CA PRO A 141 9.58 4.59 -20.27
C PRO A 141 8.44 5.47 -20.80
N SER A 142 8.25 5.52 -22.13
CA SER A 142 7.12 6.21 -22.77
C SER A 142 5.79 5.49 -22.55
N PHE A 143 5.81 4.21 -22.16
CA PHE A 143 4.62 3.37 -21.98
C PHE A 143 4.39 2.93 -20.53
N SER A 144 5.45 2.84 -19.73
CA SER A 144 5.37 2.40 -18.34
C SER A 144 6.47 3.02 -17.49
N SER A 145 6.27 3.04 -16.18
CA SER A 145 7.29 3.45 -15.22
C SER A 145 7.77 2.24 -14.41
N GLU A 146 9.08 2.06 -14.35
CA GLU A 146 9.69 1.02 -13.52
C GLU A 146 9.58 1.38 -12.03
N ARG A 147 9.29 0.38 -11.20
CA ARG A 147 9.12 0.54 -9.75
C ARG A 147 9.89 -0.54 -9.02
N HIS A 148 10.75 -0.10 -8.13
CA HIS A 148 11.38 -0.97 -7.16
C HIS A 148 10.41 -1.26 -6.01
N THR A 149 10.40 -2.52 -5.56
CA THR A 149 9.54 -3.02 -4.50
C THR A 149 9.71 -2.21 -3.22
N ILE A 150 8.60 -1.94 -2.53
CA ILE A 150 8.56 -1.17 -1.28
C ILE A 150 8.42 -2.14 -0.12
N ALA A 151 9.25 -1.99 0.93
CA ALA A 151 9.01 -2.69 2.19
C ALA A 151 7.71 -2.24 2.86
N LEU A 152 6.92 -3.21 3.31
CA LEU A 152 5.60 -3.07 3.93
C LEU A 152 5.67 -3.04 5.46
N THR A 153 6.85 -3.19 6.04
CA THR A 153 7.06 -3.16 7.50
C THR A 153 6.57 -1.85 8.11
N GLY A 154 5.78 -1.95 9.17
CA GLY A 154 5.15 -0.82 9.85
C GLY A 154 3.98 -0.16 9.08
N ALA A 155 3.49 -0.75 7.99
CA ALA A 155 2.50 -0.09 7.13
C ALA A 155 1.17 0.28 7.83
N GLY A 156 0.77 -0.44 8.88
CA GLY A 156 -0.38 -0.06 9.70
C GLY A 156 -0.20 1.29 10.41
N LEU A 157 0.99 1.54 10.96
CA LEU A 157 1.34 2.83 11.60
C LEU A 157 1.40 3.96 10.57
N VAL A 158 1.93 3.65 9.38
CA VAL A 158 2.01 4.58 8.25
C VAL A 158 0.62 5.06 7.83
N GLU A 159 -0.31 4.12 7.66
CA GLU A 159 -1.68 4.48 7.29
C GLU A 159 -2.39 5.26 8.39
N LEU A 160 -2.22 4.88 9.66
CA LEU A 160 -2.81 5.62 10.79
C LEU A 160 -2.34 7.07 10.84
N LEU A 161 -1.04 7.32 10.61
CA LEU A 161 -0.52 8.69 10.51
C LEU A 161 -1.20 9.46 9.39
N ALA A 162 -1.30 8.87 8.19
CA ALA A 162 -1.95 9.50 7.05
C ALA A 162 -3.45 9.77 7.29
N ARG A 163 -4.15 8.87 7.98
CA ARG A 163 -5.56 9.04 8.37
C ARG A 163 -5.73 10.22 9.33
N GLU A 164 -4.87 10.33 10.35
CA GLU A 164 -4.90 11.46 11.30
C GLU A 164 -4.53 12.78 10.61
N MET A 165 -3.54 12.79 9.73
CA MET A 165 -3.17 13.99 8.97
C MET A 165 -4.29 14.42 8.03
N THR A 166 -4.93 13.48 7.34
CA THR A 166 -6.12 13.77 6.51
C THR A 166 -7.23 14.40 7.34
N ALA A 167 -7.50 13.86 8.54
CA ALA A 167 -8.52 14.41 9.43
C ALA A 167 -8.19 15.85 9.85
N ASP A 168 -6.93 16.12 10.23
CA ASP A 168 -6.47 17.46 10.60
C ASP A 168 -6.62 18.46 9.42
N LEU A 169 -6.18 18.09 8.21
CA LEU A 169 -6.26 18.96 7.03
C LEU A 169 -7.70 19.28 6.63
N GLN A 170 -8.58 18.28 6.65
CA GLN A 170 -10.00 18.48 6.35
C GLN A 170 -10.72 19.28 7.44
N ALA A 171 -10.32 19.13 8.71
CA ALA A 171 -10.83 19.94 9.80
C ALA A 171 -10.39 21.41 9.68
N ILE A 172 -9.16 21.69 9.25
CA ILE A 172 -8.68 23.04 8.95
C ILE A 172 -9.55 23.68 7.84
N ARG A 173 -9.79 22.95 6.74
CA ARG A 173 -10.68 23.42 5.67
C ARG A 173 -12.09 23.72 6.17
N ALA A 174 -12.70 22.79 6.91
CA ALA A 174 -14.04 22.99 7.46
C ALA A 174 -14.12 24.18 8.43
N GLY A 175 -13.09 24.36 9.26
CA GLY A 175 -12.96 25.50 10.17
C GLY A 175 -12.87 26.84 9.43
N ALA A 176 -12.02 26.91 8.40
CA ALA A 176 -11.84 28.10 7.58
C ALA A 176 -13.14 28.49 6.85
N VAL A 177 -13.85 27.52 6.25
CA VAL A 177 -15.16 27.75 5.62
C VAL A 177 -16.18 28.25 6.64
N GLY A 178 -16.27 27.59 7.81
CA GLY A 178 -17.19 28.01 8.86
C GLY A 178 -16.91 29.41 9.43
N GLU A 179 -15.64 29.84 9.46
CA GLU A 179 -15.25 31.19 9.85
C GLU A 179 -15.55 32.22 8.76
N ALA A 180 -15.28 31.90 7.48
CA ALA A 180 -15.56 32.79 6.37
C ALA A 180 -17.05 33.09 6.24
N CYS A 181 -17.90 32.04 6.30
CA CYS A 181 -19.35 32.20 6.26
C CYS A 181 -19.89 33.02 7.45
N ARG A 182 -19.33 32.86 8.66
CA ARG A 182 -19.79 33.62 9.85
C ARG A 182 -19.32 35.06 9.86
N SER A 183 -18.10 35.32 9.41
CA SER A 183 -17.49 36.65 9.46
C SER A 183 -17.85 37.51 8.24
N GLY A 184 -18.30 36.90 7.14
CA GLY A 184 -18.54 37.59 5.87
C GLY A 184 -17.25 38.05 5.19
N LYS A 185 -16.09 37.48 5.56
CA LYS A 185 -14.77 37.81 5.01
C LYS A 185 -14.03 36.57 4.56
N ASP A 186 -13.09 36.74 3.64
CA ASP A 186 -12.17 35.69 3.25
C ASP A 186 -11.29 35.27 4.45
N VAL A 187 -11.09 33.98 4.61
CA VAL A 187 -10.27 33.39 5.68
C VAL A 187 -9.16 32.57 5.06
N ARG A 188 -7.92 32.98 5.29
CA ARG A 188 -6.74 32.18 4.94
C ARG A 188 -6.41 31.22 6.08
N ALA A 189 -6.20 29.94 5.76
CA ALA A 189 -5.81 28.93 6.72
C ALA A 189 -4.58 28.15 6.24
N ASP A 190 -3.58 28.03 7.11
CA ASP A 190 -2.40 27.22 6.86
C ASP A 190 -2.70 25.74 7.05
N LEU A 191 -2.33 24.93 6.07
CA LEU A 191 -2.52 23.48 6.09
C LEU A 191 -1.33 22.83 6.79
N VAL A 192 -1.44 22.60 8.10
CA VAL A 192 -0.37 22.01 8.90
C VAL A 192 -0.92 20.86 9.74
N SER A 193 -0.31 19.69 9.64
CA SER A 193 -0.59 18.56 10.53
C SER A 193 0.71 17.91 10.97
N LYS A 194 0.81 17.56 12.25
CA LYS A 194 1.98 16.88 12.84
C LYS A 194 3.33 17.57 12.60
N GLY A 195 3.32 18.90 12.40
CA GLY A 195 4.51 19.69 12.09
C GLY A 195 4.87 19.74 10.60
N VAL A 196 4.14 19.04 9.73
CA VAL A 196 4.32 19.05 8.27
C VAL A 196 3.38 20.07 7.64
N ARG A 197 3.89 20.91 6.74
CA ARG A 197 3.14 21.96 6.04
C ARG A 197 2.80 21.54 4.61
N PHE A 198 1.52 21.61 4.27
CA PHE A 198 0.92 21.29 2.97
C PHE A 198 0.40 22.54 2.25
N GLY A 199 1.05 23.68 2.47
CA GLY A 199 0.65 24.96 1.90
C GLY A 199 -0.45 25.67 2.70
N TRP A 200 -1.38 26.34 2.01
CA TRP A 200 -2.51 27.06 2.61
C TRP A 200 -3.71 27.10 1.66
N ILE A 201 -4.87 27.47 2.20
CA ILE A 201 -6.11 27.68 1.46
C ILE A 201 -6.70 29.05 1.77
N VAL A 202 -7.59 29.53 0.91
CA VAL A 202 -8.44 30.69 1.20
C VAL A 202 -9.89 30.25 1.08
N ALA A 203 -10.66 30.39 2.15
CA ALA A 203 -12.09 30.12 2.16
C ALA A 203 -12.88 31.43 2.03
N HIS A 204 -13.85 31.47 1.13
CA HIS A 204 -14.70 32.62 0.85
C HIS A 204 -16.03 32.53 1.61
N PRO A 205 -16.71 33.68 1.86
CA PRO A 205 -17.99 33.71 2.57
C PRO A 205 -19.12 32.90 1.93
N ASP A 206 -19.03 32.65 0.62
CA ASP A 206 -19.98 31.85 -0.15
C ASP A 206 -19.74 30.32 -0.07
N GLY A 207 -18.67 29.91 0.63
CA GLY A 207 -18.28 28.51 0.82
C GLY A 207 -17.32 27.97 -0.22
N ILE A 208 -16.92 28.76 -1.22
CA ILE A 208 -15.86 28.39 -2.17
C ILE A 208 -14.50 28.40 -1.44
N VAL A 209 -13.61 27.49 -1.83
CA VAL A 209 -12.25 27.40 -1.28
C VAL A 209 -11.23 27.39 -2.41
N ASP A 210 -10.30 28.34 -2.37
CA ASP A 210 -9.12 28.37 -3.23
C ASP A 210 -8.08 27.36 -2.74
N LEU A 211 -7.70 26.45 -3.64
CA LEU A 211 -6.81 25.32 -3.36
C LEU A 211 -5.47 25.40 -4.12
N ASP A 212 -5.23 26.48 -4.87
CA ASP A 212 -4.03 26.65 -5.72
C ASP A 212 -2.72 26.67 -4.93
N SER A 213 -2.79 26.97 -3.64
CA SER A 213 -1.63 26.99 -2.73
C SER A 213 -1.52 25.72 -1.88
N VAL A 214 -2.28 24.66 -2.19
CA VAL A 214 -2.08 23.32 -1.61
C VAL A 214 -0.80 22.73 -2.17
N ASP A 215 0.01 22.13 -1.30
CA ASP A 215 1.34 21.64 -1.65
C ASP A 215 1.56 20.21 -1.13
N GLY A 216 2.06 19.34 -2.01
CA GLY A 216 2.45 17.96 -1.69
C GLY A 216 1.31 16.97 -1.41
N VAL A 217 0.04 17.38 -1.55
CA VAL A 217 -1.17 16.53 -1.48
C VAL A 217 -2.18 16.96 -2.54
N ASP A 218 -3.14 16.10 -2.87
CA ASP A 218 -4.22 16.46 -3.81
C ASP A 218 -5.21 17.45 -3.17
N ALA A 219 -6.00 18.14 -4.01
CA ALA A 219 -7.02 19.11 -3.61
C ALA A 219 -8.11 18.55 -2.67
N ASP A 220 -8.26 17.22 -2.58
CA ASP A 220 -9.16 16.58 -1.62
C ASP A 220 -8.61 16.55 -0.18
N LEU A 221 -7.36 16.99 0.01
CA LEU A 221 -6.64 17.04 1.28
C LEU A 221 -6.45 15.67 1.94
N VAL A 222 -6.46 14.59 1.14
CA VAL A 222 -6.19 13.24 1.61
C VAL A 222 -4.71 12.91 1.47
N VAL A 223 -4.06 12.63 2.61
CA VAL A 223 -2.68 12.15 2.65
C VAL A 223 -2.67 10.67 2.22
N ARG A 224 -1.92 10.37 1.16
CA ARG A 224 -1.86 9.04 0.53
C ARG A 224 -0.47 8.45 0.68
N PRO A 225 -0.26 7.50 1.60
CA PRO A 225 1.10 7.11 1.99
C PRO A 225 1.68 5.93 1.18
N PHE A 226 0.94 5.42 0.20
CA PHE A 226 1.28 4.18 -0.51
C PHE A 226 1.54 4.41 -2.02
N SER A 227 2.41 3.54 -2.56
CA SER A 227 3.20 3.70 -3.80
C SER A 227 4.33 4.72 -3.72
N ARG A 228 5.22 4.73 -4.74
CA ARG A 228 6.31 5.72 -4.85
C ARG A 228 5.80 7.15 -5.06
N LYS A 229 4.63 7.29 -5.67
CA LYS A 229 3.98 8.58 -5.96
C LYS A 229 3.01 9.02 -4.86
N GLY A 230 2.72 8.14 -3.88
CA GLY A 230 1.74 8.43 -2.83
C GLY A 230 0.35 8.64 -3.42
N VAL A 231 -0.20 7.64 -4.14
CA VAL A 231 -1.51 7.76 -4.81
C VAL A 231 -2.56 6.79 -4.28
N PHE A 232 -2.21 5.94 -3.32
CA PHE A 232 -3.16 5.05 -2.65
C PHE A 232 -3.38 5.48 -1.20
N THR A 233 -4.65 5.55 -0.81
CA THR A 233 -5.11 6.05 0.50
C THR A 233 -4.99 5.00 1.59
N SER A 234 -5.14 3.71 1.26
CA SER A 234 -5.19 2.62 2.22
C SER A 234 -4.49 1.34 1.73
N LEU A 235 -4.13 0.47 2.69
CA LEU A 235 -3.65 -0.88 2.45
C LEU A 235 -4.66 -1.70 1.65
N ARG A 236 -5.97 -1.54 1.93
CA ARG A 236 -7.06 -2.18 1.20
C ARG A 236 -7.04 -1.79 -0.28
N GLN A 237 -7.02 -0.48 -0.57
CA GLN A 237 -7.02 0.01 -1.93
C GLN A 237 -5.80 -0.47 -2.71
N PHE A 238 -4.62 -0.45 -2.09
CA PHE A 238 -3.37 -0.93 -2.70
C PHE A 238 -3.42 -2.45 -2.93
N THR A 239 -3.88 -3.23 -1.94
CA THR A 239 -3.98 -4.69 -2.02
C THR A 239 -4.87 -5.13 -3.17
N ILE A 240 -6.04 -4.52 -3.34
CA ILE A 240 -6.93 -4.83 -4.48
C ILE A 240 -6.24 -4.53 -5.82
N ASN A 241 -5.52 -3.41 -5.88
CA ASN A 241 -4.78 -3.06 -7.09
C ASN A 241 -3.67 -4.07 -7.38
N ALA A 242 -2.89 -4.45 -6.37
CA ALA A 242 -1.80 -5.40 -6.51
C ALA A 242 -2.30 -6.82 -6.85
N LEU A 243 -3.40 -7.29 -6.24
CA LEU A 243 -4.08 -8.54 -6.58
C LEU A 243 -4.41 -8.58 -8.08
N ASN A 244 -5.02 -7.50 -8.59
CA ASN A 244 -5.31 -7.38 -10.01
C ASN A 244 -4.00 -7.33 -10.80
N VAL A 245 -3.22 -6.26 -10.69
CA VAL A 245 -2.04 -5.95 -11.53
C VAL A 245 -1.01 -7.09 -11.56
N HIS A 246 -0.60 -7.58 -10.40
CA HIS A 246 0.56 -8.46 -10.33
C HIS A 246 0.18 -9.93 -10.46
N HIS A 247 -0.99 -10.33 -9.96
CA HIS A 247 -1.39 -11.73 -9.83
C HIS A 247 -2.52 -12.12 -10.79
N GLY A 248 -3.23 -11.15 -11.35
CA GLY A 248 -4.43 -11.39 -12.15
C GLY A 248 -5.60 -11.93 -11.33
N MET A 249 -5.64 -11.64 -10.03
CA MET A 249 -6.72 -11.98 -9.11
C MET A 249 -7.66 -10.78 -8.94
N GLU A 250 -8.96 -11.00 -9.08
CA GLU A 250 -9.96 -9.92 -9.06
C GLU A 250 -10.76 -9.91 -7.75
N ALA A 251 -10.61 -8.84 -6.95
CA ALA A 251 -11.42 -8.63 -5.76
C ALA A 251 -12.85 -8.24 -6.14
N SER A 252 -13.83 -9.01 -5.63
CA SER A 252 -15.26 -8.83 -5.88
C SER A 252 -15.78 -7.43 -5.49
N GLU A 253 -15.17 -6.76 -4.51
CA GLU A 253 -15.52 -5.38 -4.13
C GLU A 253 -15.26 -4.33 -5.22
N ARG A 254 -14.44 -4.65 -6.23
CA ARG A 254 -14.11 -3.79 -7.37
C ARG A 254 -14.53 -4.37 -8.72
N PHE A 255 -14.39 -5.68 -8.88
CA PHE A 255 -14.62 -6.38 -10.15
C PHE A 255 -15.91 -7.21 -10.14
N GLY A 256 -16.62 -7.29 -9.02
CA GLY A 256 -17.87 -8.03 -8.90
C GLY A 256 -19.11 -7.26 -9.39
N VAL A 257 -20.27 -7.88 -9.20
CA VAL A 257 -21.57 -7.51 -9.80
C VAL A 257 -21.92 -6.03 -9.65
N ARG A 258 -21.61 -5.43 -8.50
CA ARG A 258 -21.93 -4.03 -8.22
C ARG A 258 -21.36 -3.06 -9.25
N TRP A 259 -20.15 -3.34 -9.75
CA TRP A 259 -19.43 -2.44 -10.67
C TRP A 259 -19.44 -2.93 -12.11
N THR A 260 -19.52 -4.25 -12.30
CA THR A 260 -19.32 -4.87 -13.62
C THR A 260 -20.53 -5.65 -14.13
N GLY A 261 -21.53 -5.91 -13.27
CA GLY A 261 -22.69 -6.74 -13.60
C GLY A 261 -22.40 -8.25 -13.68
N THR A 262 -21.21 -8.72 -13.31
CA THR A 262 -20.81 -10.13 -13.35
C THR A 262 -20.05 -10.55 -12.09
N HIS A 263 -20.09 -11.84 -11.77
CA HIS A 263 -19.28 -12.46 -10.72
C HIS A 263 -17.88 -12.86 -11.19
N ASP A 264 -17.63 -12.88 -12.51
CA ASP A 264 -16.36 -13.27 -13.11
C ASP A 264 -16.03 -12.30 -14.26
N PHE A 265 -15.50 -11.13 -13.91
CA PHE A 265 -15.22 -10.08 -14.90
C PHE A 265 -14.07 -10.45 -15.83
N SER A 266 -13.07 -11.17 -15.34
CA SER A 266 -11.96 -11.64 -16.16
C SER A 266 -12.26 -12.90 -16.97
N GLU A 267 -13.42 -13.54 -16.78
CA GLU A 267 -13.78 -14.84 -17.39
C GLU A 267 -12.73 -15.93 -17.09
N SER A 268 -12.27 -15.96 -15.84
CA SER A 268 -11.33 -16.96 -15.32
C SER A 268 -11.97 -18.34 -15.11
N GLY A 269 -13.30 -18.40 -15.04
CA GLY A 269 -14.07 -19.57 -14.64
C GLY A 269 -14.27 -19.68 -13.12
N VAL A 270 -13.74 -18.75 -12.33
CA VAL A 270 -13.87 -18.71 -10.87
C VAL A 270 -14.62 -17.44 -10.46
N PRO A 271 -15.92 -17.54 -10.10
CA PRO A 271 -16.69 -16.39 -9.65
C PRO A 271 -16.22 -15.90 -8.28
N ASP A 272 -16.19 -14.58 -8.08
CA ASP A 272 -15.84 -13.90 -6.84
C ASP A 272 -14.52 -14.40 -6.22
N ALA A 273 -13.52 -14.62 -7.09
CA ALA A 273 -12.21 -15.24 -6.78
C ALA A 273 -11.51 -14.70 -5.52
N ILE A 274 -11.67 -13.41 -5.21
CA ILE A 274 -11.23 -12.80 -3.95
C ILE A 274 -12.42 -12.09 -3.29
N THR A 275 -12.74 -12.46 -2.05
CA THR A 275 -13.82 -11.86 -1.27
C THR A 275 -13.32 -10.67 -0.44
N PRO A 276 -14.21 -9.78 0.05
CA PRO A 276 -13.79 -8.66 0.89
C PRO A 276 -13.12 -9.10 2.20
N GLY A 277 -13.49 -10.27 2.74
CA GLY A 277 -12.87 -10.85 3.93
C GLY A 277 -11.46 -11.37 3.65
N ASP A 278 -11.19 -11.91 2.46
CA ASP A 278 -9.83 -12.31 2.08
C ASP A 278 -8.91 -11.09 1.97
N VAL A 279 -9.42 -9.99 1.42
CA VAL A 279 -8.70 -8.71 1.42
C VAL A 279 -8.49 -8.20 2.85
N SER A 280 -9.47 -8.34 3.74
CA SER A 280 -9.30 -7.99 5.17
C SER A 280 -8.21 -8.82 5.83
N ALA A 281 -8.09 -10.10 5.50
CA ALA A 281 -7.02 -10.94 6.01
C ALA A 281 -5.64 -10.42 5.56
N LEU A 282 -5.48 -10.14 4.26
CA LEU A 282 -4.26 -9.53 3.72
C LEU A 282 -3.93 -8.19 4.39
N VAL A 283 -4.93 -7.31 4.56
CA VAL A 283 -4.78 -6.02 5.24
C VAL A 283 -4.40 -6.19 6.71
N ALA A 284 -5.02 -7.12 7.43
CA ALA A 284 -4.68 -7.39 8.83
C ALA A 284 -3.22 -7.86 8.96
N PHE A 285 -2.76 -8.75 8.07
CA PHE A 285 -1.35 -9.14 8.05
C PHE A 285 -0.43 -7.94 7.77
N GLN A 286 -0.69 -7.17 6.71
CA GLN A 286 0.13 -6.02 6.35
C GLN A 286 0.16 -4.94 7.44
N ALA A 287 -0.98 -4.66 8.09
CA ALA A 287 -1.12 -3.65 9.13
C ALA A 287 -0.38 -4.04 10.42
N THR A 288 -0.22 -5.35 10.68
CA THR A 288 0.42 -5.87 11.88
C THR A 288 1.92 -6.14 11.71
N LEU A 289 2.48 -5.93 10.52
CA LEU A 289 3.93 -6.02 10.30
C LEU A 289 4.68 -5.01 11.19
N PRO A 290 5.70 -5.45 11.95
CA PRO A 290 6.43 -4.57 12.85
C PRO A 290 7.14 -3.45 12.08
N PRO A 291 7.28 -2.25 12.66
CA PRO A 291 8.12 -1.22 12.08
C PRO A 291 9.60 -1.65 12.12
N PRO A 292 10.43 -1.18 11.17
CA PRO A 292 11.88 -1.30 11.24
C PRO A 292 12.50 -0.75 12.54
N THR A 293 13.71 -1.18 12.87
CA THR A 293 14.44 -0.85 14.09
C THR A 293 15.84 -0.32 13.80
N VAL A 294 16.50 0.22 14.82
CA VAL A 294 17.95 0.47 14.76
C VAL A 294 18.65 -0.83 15.17
N ARG A 295 19.63 -1.26 14.37
CA ARG A 295 20.40 -2.49 14.61
C ARG A 295 21.00 -2.47 16.01
N ALA A 296 20.65 -3.46 16.83
CA ALA A 296 21.06 -3.49 18.24
C ALA A 296 22.56 -3.80 18.43
N ASN A 297 23.09 -4.75 17.66
CA ASN A 297 24.45 -5.31 17.87
C ASN A 297 25.47 -4.73 16.87
N LEU A 298 25.67 -3.41 16.91
CA LEU A 298 26.69 -2.74 16.10
C LEU A 298 28.08 -2.80 16.76
N PRO A 299 29.15 -3.05 15.98
CA PRO A 299 30.53 -2.81 16.41
C PRO A 299 30.72 -1.38 16.94
N ASP A 300 31.65 -1.19 17.87
CA ASP A 300 31.85 0.09 18.57
C ASP A 300 32.18 1.26 17.63
N ASP A 301 33.02 1.00 16.62
CA ASP A 301 33.39 1.96 15.58
C ASP A 301 32.18 2.36 14.72
N TRP A 302 31.35 1.40 14.30
CA TRP A 302 30.12 1.68 13.58
C TRP A 302 29.13 2.44 14.47
N ARG A 303 28.91 2.04 15.72
CA ARG A 303 28.00 2.76 16.62
C ARG A 303 28.41 4.23 16.79
N ALA A 304 29.70 4.50 17.02
CA ALA A 304 30.22 5.87 17.10
C ALA A 304 30.00 6.65 15.79
N ALA A 305 30.25 6.03 14.64
CA ALA A 305 30.00 6.64 13.33
C ALA A 305 28.50 6.92 13.09
N ALA A 306 27.62 6.00 13.46
CA ALA A 306 26.17 6.16 13.32
C ALA A 306 25.62 7.27 14.24
N GLU A 307 26.13 7.40 15.47
CA GLU A 307 25.76 8.51 16.36
C GLU A 307 26.22 9.87 15.83
N ALA A 308 27.45 9.95 15.29
CA ALA A 308 27.93 11.16 14.63
C ALA A 308 27.12 11.47 13.36
N GLY A 309 26.80 10.44 12.57
CA GLY A 309 25.98 10.51 11.37
C GLY A 309 24.58 11.01 11.64
N ALA A 310 23.93 10.55 12.71
CA ALA A 310 22.60 11.01 13.10
C ALA A 310 22.57 12.52 13.43
N LYS A 311 23.65 13.06 14.02
CA LYS A 311 23.80 14.50 14.27
C LYS A 311 24.07 15.27 12.98
N ARG A 312 24.91 14.71 12.09
CA ARG A 312 25.19 15.31 10.78
C ARG A 312 23.96 15.34 9.87
N PHE A 313 23.18 14.26 9.85
CA PHE A 313 21.90 14.17 9.16
C PHE A 313 20.98 15.34 9.52
N ASP A 314 20.87 15.69 10.81
CA ASP A 314 20.11 16.87 11.24
C ASP A 314 20.72 18.17 10.77
N ALA A 315 22.03 18.33 10.96
CA ALA A 315 22.73 19.58 10.70
C ALA A 315 22.75 19.96 9.21
N ILE A 316 22.72 18.98 8.30
CA ILE A 316 22.71 19.21 6.85
C ILE A 316 21.29 19.38 6.27
N GLY A 317 20.26 19.31 7.11
CA GLY A 317 18.88 19.63 6.70
C GLY A 317 18.08 18.46 6.13
N CYS A 318 18.56 17.21 6.17
CA CYS A 318 17.79 16.05 5.71
C CYS A 318 16.38 15.93 6.37
N PRO A 319 16.18 16.28 7.66
CA PRO A 319 14.87 16.23 8.29
C PRO A 319 13.82 17.21 7.74
N SER A 320 14.16 18.11 6.80
CA SER A 320 13.18 18.99 6.16
C SER A 320 12.08 18.22 5.44
N CYS A 321 12.41 17.04 4.88
CA CYS A 321 11.45 16.08 4.32
C CYS A 321 11.49 14.76 5.09
N HIS A 322 12.68 14.28 5.50
CA HIS A 322 12.83 13.04 6.26
C HIS A 322 12.61 13.24 7.77
N VAL A 323 11.43 13.74 8.13
CA VAL A 323 11.04 14.06 9.51
C VAL A 323 11.20 12.83 10.40
N LYS A 324 12.07 12.93 11.40
CA LYS A 324 12.51 11.80 12.24
C LYS A 324 11.37 11.01 12.85
N THR A 325 10.42 11.71 13.45
CA THR A 325 9.26 11.10 14.11
C THR A 325 8.01 11.91 13.84
N LEU A 326 6.88 11.23 13.60
CA LEU A 326 5.55 11.85 13.60
C LEU A 326 4.74 11.33 14.80
N PRO A 327 4.06 12.20 15.57
CA PRO A 327 3.23 11.77 16.69
C PRO A 327 1.93 11.13 16.19
N LEU A 328 1.56 9.99 16.75
CA LEU A 328 0.32 9.27 16.48
C LEU A 328 -0.57 9.25 17.74
N LYS A 329 -1.85 9.62 17.60
CA LYS A 329 -2.78 9.72 18.74
C LYS A 329 -3.49 8.41 19.06
N SER A 330 -3.75 7.57 18.04
CA SER A 330 -4.43 6.29 18.19
C SER A 330 -3.73 5.18 17.42
N MET A 331 -3.57 4.02 18.05
CA MET A 331 -3.09 2.78 17.43
C MET A 331 -4.23 1.84 16.98
N VAL A 332 -5.48 2.30 17.03
CA VAL A 332 -6.65 1.53 16.60
C VAL A 332 -6.80 1.65 15.10
N PHE A 333 -6.42 0.59 14.38
CA PHE A 333 -6.61 0.46 12.94
C PHE A 333 -7.97 -0.17 12.64
N THR A 334 -8.67 0.35 11.64
CA THR A 334 -9.95 -0.20 11.17
C THR A 334 -9.88 -0.57 9.70
N ASP A 335 -10.48 -1.71 9.34
CA ASP A 335 -10.71 -2.14 7.97
C ASP A 335 -12.22 -2.42 7.75
N PRO A 336 -12.89 -1.78 6.78
CA PRO A 336 -12.35 -0.77 5.86
C PRO A 336 -11.94 0.55 6.54
N ALA A 337 -11.09 1.31 5.84
CA ALA A 337 -10.57 2.60 6.30
C ALA A 337 -11.60 3.72 6.19
N PRO A 338 -11.54 4.79 7.02
CA PRO A 338 -12.46 5.94 6.94
C PRO A 338 -12.50 6.63 5.57
N TYR A 339 -11.39 6.61 4.84
CA TYR A 339 -11.21 7.30 3.55
C TYR A 339 -11.17 6.33 2.36
N ASP A 340 -11.64 5.09 2.55
CA ASP A 340 -11.82 4.15 1.44
C ASP A 340 -12.90 4.66 0.48
N MET A 341 -12.63 4.54 -0.82
CA MET A 341 -13.41 5.17 -1.88
C MET A 341 -14.12 4.14 -2.78
N ALA A 342 -14.79 4.61 -3.82
CA ALA A 342 -15.41 3.74 -4.83
C ALA A 342 -14.39 2.72 -5.38
N GLY A 343 -14.86 1.49 -5.62
CA GLY A 343 -13.99 0.36 -5.98
C GLY A 343 -13.19 -0.24 -4.82
N THR A 344 -13.56 0.08 -3.58
CA THR A 344 -13.14 -0.62 -2.35
C THR A 344 -14.37 -0.78 -1.44
N LEU A 345 -14.34 -1.73 -0.51
CA LEU A 345 -15.32 -1.84 0.57
C LEU A 345 -15.22 -0.61 1.46
N ARG A 346 -16.34 0.07 1.73
CA ARG A 346 -16.38 1.32 2.51
C ARG A 346 -17.01 1.12 3.88
N PRO A 347 -16.68 1.95 4.90
CA PRO A 347 -17.27 1.83 6.24
C PRO A 347 -18.80 1.84 6.27
N GLY A 348 -19.45 2.60 5.39
CA GLY A 348 -20.91 2.67 5.29
C GLY A 348 -21.57 1.46 4.63
N GLU A 349 -20.79 0.44 4.24
CA GLU A 349 -21.26 -0.76 3.51
C GLU A 349 -21.16 -2.02 4.35
N VAL A 350 -20.70 -1.90 5.60
CA VAL A 350 -20.51 -2.99 6.54
C VAL A 350 -21.28 -2.72 7.83
N GLY A 351 -21.73 -3.76 8.52
CA GLY A 351 -22.39 -3.62 9.81
C GLY A 351 -21.44 -3.14 10.92
N ALA A 352 -20.17 -3.56 10.86
CA ALA A 352 -19.09 -3.11 11.71
C ALA A 352 -17.75 -3.29 10.98
N PRO A 353 -16.75 -2.42 11.22
CA PRO A 353 -15.40 -2.63 10.73
C PRO A 353 -14.68 -3.73 11.52
N ILE A 354 -13.69 -4.37 10.91
CA ILE A 354 -12.68 -5.15 11.64
C ILE A 354 -11.75 -4.16 12.33
N VAL A 355 -11.52 -4.37 13.63
CA VAL A 355 -10.68 -3.50 14.46
C VAL A 355 -9.40 -4.24 14.84
N VAL A 356 -8.27 -3.61 14.57
CA VAL A 356 -6.92 -4.10 14.87
C VAL A 356 -6.24 -3.09 15.80
N ASP A 357 -6.13 -3.42 17.08
CA ASP A 357 -5.41 -2.58 18.04
C ASP A 357 -3.91 -2.87 18.00
N LEU A 358 -3.16 -2.04 17.27
CA LEU A 358 -1.72 -2.18 17.11
C LEU A 358 -0.96 -1.95 18.42
N SER A 359 -1.56 -1.31 19.43
CA SER A 359 -0.92 -1.09 20.74
C SER A 359 -0.74 -2.38 21.55
N THR A 360 -1.47 -3.43 21.19
CA THR A 360 -1.38 -4.76 21.83
C THR A 360 -0.22 -5.59 21.30
N LEU A 361 0.38 -5.19 20.16
CA LEU A 361 1.45 -5.93 19.50
C LEU A 361 2.81 -5.70 20.20
N PRO A 362 3.75 -6.67 20.15
CA PRO A 362 5.03 -6.56 20.85
C PRO A 362 5.83 -5.30 20.50
N PHE A 363 5.83 -4.88 19.23
CA PHE A 363 6.56 -3.68 18.79
C PHE A 363 6.04 -2.39 19.43
N ALA A 364 4.79 -2.33 19.89
CA ALA A 364 4.25 -1.11 20.47
C ALA A 364 5.01 -0.68 21.74
N LYS A 365 5.65 -1.64 22.43
CA LYS A 365 6.48 -1.41 23.63
C LYS A 365 7.82 -0.75 23.32
N THR A 366 8.29 -0.81 22.07
CA THR A 366 9.56 -0.20 21.66
C THR A 366 9.39 1.25 21.22
N LEU A 367 8.16 1.68 20.97
CA LEU A 367 7.84 3.04 20.53
C LEU A 367 7.82 4.00 21.70
N GLN A 368 8.55 5.11 21.55
CA GLN A 368 8.54 6.20 22.50
C GLN A 368 7.21 6.96 22.48
N LYS A 369 6.91 7.66 23.58
CA LYS A 369 5.77 8.58 23.66
C LYS A 369 6.25 9.98 24.00
N ASN A 370 5.55 10.99 23.51
CA ASN A 370 5.77 12.37 23.94
C ASN A 370 5.00 12.69 25.23
N ASP A 371 5.15 13.91 25.75
CA ASP A 371 4.50 14.38 26.98
C ASP A 371 2.95 14.39 26.92
N LYS A 372 2.37 14.30 25.71
CA LYS A 372 0.92 14.20 25.48
C LYS A 372 0.42 12.75 25.44
N GLY A 373 1.32 11.78 25.58
CA GLY A 373 1.00 10.35 25.49
C GLY A 373 0.85 9.81 24.06
N GLU A 374 1.15 10.62 23.05
CA GLU A 374 1.12 10.23 21.63
C GLU A 374 2.36 9.39 21.31
N TRP A 375 2.21 8.35 20.50
CA TRP A 375 3.31 7.50 20.07
C TRP A 375 4.17 8.21 19.02
N LEU A 376 5.48 8.26 19.23
CA LEU A 376 6.43 8.84 18.29
C LEU A 376 6.84 7.77 17.28
N ILE A 377 6.27 7.83 16.08
CA ILE A 377 6.50 6.85 15.02
C ILE A 377 7.74 7.29 14.23
N PRO A 378 8.86 6.53 14.25
CA PRO A 378 10.14 6.97 13.72
C PRO A 378 10.26 6.77 12.21
N LEU A 379 9.25 7.23 11.46
CA LEU A 379 9.09 6.97 10.03
C LEU A 379 10.23 7.49 9.15
N MET A 380 10.85 8.60 9.56
CA MET A 380 11.82 9.36 8.77
C MET A 380 11.26 9.77 7.40
N SER A 381 10.03 10.30 7.43
CA SER A 381 9.30 10.83 6.28
C SER A 381 8.18 11.73 6.82
N ASP A 382 7.86 12.76 6.04
CA ASP A 382 6.76 13.69 6.29
C ASP A 382 5.44 13.28 5.63
N LEU A 383 5.43 12.15 4.90
CA LEU A 383 4.29 11.68 4.09
C LEU A 383 3.78 12.71 3.07
N LYS A 384 4.65 13.61 2.63
CA LYS A 384 4.37 14.65 1.65
C LYS A 384 5.05 14.32 0.31
N ARG A 385 4.47 14.79 -0.79
CA ARG A 385 5.10 14.73 -2.10
C ARG A 385 5.98 15.95 -2.35
N HIS A 386 7.13 15.73 -2.98
CA HIS A 386 8.15 16.74 -3.26
C HIS A 386 8.64 16.66 -4.69
N LEU A 387 9.06 17.80 -5.24
CA LEU A 387 9.82 17.84 -6.48
C LEU A 387 11.24 17.29 -6.19
N VAL A 388 11.65 16.23 -6.90
CA VAL A 388 12.93 15.54 -6.61
C VAL A 388 14.04 15.82 -7.63
N VAL A 389 13.78 16.72 -8.59
CA VAL A 389 14.71 17.08 -9.66
C VAL A 389 14.77 18.59 -9.85
N ASP A 390 15.87 19.06 -10.42
CA ASP A 390 16.01 20.43 -10.91
C ASP A 390 16.82 20.44 -12.22
N GLU A 391 17.07 21.63 -12.76
CA GLU A 391 17.81 21.81 -14.03
C GLU A 391 19.23 21.21 -14.02
N GLN A 392 19.87 21.11 -12.85
CA GLN A 392 21.25 20.65 -12.70
C GLN A 392 21.34 19.22 -12.16
N VAL A 393 20.38 18.78 -11.35
CA VAL A 393 20.33 17.44 -10.74
C VAL A 393 19.02 16.77 -11.11
N ASN A 394 19.08 15.87 -12.09
CA ASN A 394 17.91 15.22 -12.68
C ASN A 394 17.99 13.68 -12.72
N ALA A 395 18.90 13.06 -11.96
CA ALA A 395 19.11 11.62 -11.98
C ALA A 395 17.88 10.81 -11.52
N LEU A 396 16.96 11.44 -10.78
CA LEU A 396 15.65 10.89 -10.39
C LEU A 396 14.51 11.21 -11.39
N GLY A 397 14.78 11.99 -12.44
CA GLY A 397 13.81 12.47 -13.42
C GLY A 397 13.70 11.59 -14.66
N ASN A 398 13.58 10.28 -14.47
CA ASN A 398 13.52 9.30 -15.56
C ASN A 398 12.10 8.89 -15.98
N GLU A 399 11.07 9.44 -15.34
CA GLU A 399 9.69 9.18 -15.71
C GLU A 399 9.23 10.08 -16.86
N LEU A 400 8.57 9.49 -17.84
CA LEU A 400 7.95 10.21 -18.96
C LEU A 400 6.43 10.32 -18.83
N GLN A 401 5.84 9.62 -17.86
CA GLN A 401 4.40 9.58 -17.62
C GLN A 401 4.09 10.14 -16.24
N ALA A 402 3.08 10.99 -16.16
CA ALA A 402 2.43 11.28 -14.88
C ALA A 402 1.70 10.03 -14.38
N GLN A 403 1.63 9.87 -13.07
CA GLN A 403 0.89 8.79 -12.43
C GLN A 403 -0.34 9.38 -11.77
N ARG A 404 -1.50 9.17 -12.40
CA ARG A 404 -2.76 9.88 -12.09
C ARG A 404 -2.58 11.40 -12.22
N PHE A 405 -2.71 12.14 -11.12
CA PHE A 405 -2.58 13.60 -11.06
C PHE A 405 -1.25 14.04 -10.46
N VAL A 406 -0.28 13.12 -10.34
CA VAL A 406 1.06 13.41 -9.81
C VAL A 406 2.04 13.48 -10.96
N GLU A 407 2.71 14.63 -11.07
CA GLU A 407 3.72 14.91 -12.10
C GLU A 407 4.90 13.92 -12.04
N ARG A 408 5.58 13.78 -13.17
CA ARG A 408 6.66 12.80 -13.39
C ARG A 408 7.86 12.96 -12.45
N ASP A 409 8.12 14.17 -12.00
CA ASP A 409 9.24 14.58 -11.15
C ASP A 409 8.86 14.78 -9.68
N VAL A 410 7.59 14.52 -9.33
CA VAL A 410 7.08 14.64 -7.97
C VAL A 410 6.92 13.25 -7.34
N PHE A 411 7.47 13.05 -6.15
CA PHE A 411 7.42 11.76 -5.44
C PHE A 411 7.14 11.93 -3.97
N LEU A 412 6.52 10.90 -3.36
CA LEU A 412 6.34 10.83 -1.92
C LEU A 412 7.70 10.65 -1.23
N THR A 413 7.97 11.41 -0.16
CA THR A 413 9.19 11.22 0.64
C THR A 413 9.29 9.77 1.13
N PRO A 414 10.30 9.00 0.71
CA PRO A 414 10.42 7.60 1.11
C PRO A 414 10.74 7.50 2.61
N ARG A 415 10.24 6.42 3.23
CA ARG A 415 10.47 6.12 4.65
C ARG A 415 11.89 5.59 4.82
N LEU A 416 12.73 6.26 5.62
CA LEU A 416 14.11 5.81 5.82
C LEU A 416 14.29 4.83 6.99
N TRP A 417 13.26 4.59 7.80
CA TRP A 417 13.36 3.81 9.03
C TRP A 417 13.86 2.36 8.88
N GLY A 418 13.93 1.82 7.66
CA GLY A 418 14.51 0.51 7.35
C GLY A 418 15.45 0.52 6.14
N VAL A 419 15.97 1.69 5.75
CA VAL A 419 16.69 1.88 4.47
C VAL A 419 17.95 1.02 4.35
N GLY A 420 18.60 0.68 5.46
CA GLY A 420 19.76 -0.21 5.50
C GLY A 420 19.50 -1.66 5.07
N SER A 421 18.22 -2.03 4.90
CA SER A 421 17.78 -3.38 4.48
C SER A 421 17.04 -3.39 3.13
N THR A 422 16.98 -2.28 2.40
CA THR A 422 16.12 -2.16 1.21
C THR A 422 16.86 -1.66 -0.03
N ALA A 423 18.15 -1.96 -0.15
CA ALA A 423 18.87 -1.74 -1.40
C ALA A 423 18.26 -2.62 -2.52
N PRO A 424 18.33 -2.19 -3.80
CA PRO A 424 18.82 -0.90 -4.28
C PRO A 424 17.87 0.28 -4.02
N TYR A 425 18.35 1.51 -4.26
CA TYR A 425 17.70 2.76 -3.88
C TYR A 425 17.14 3.53 -5.07
N GLY A 426 16.28 4.51 -4.78
CA GLY A 426 15.48 5.25 -5.76
C GLY A 426 14.12 4.61 -6.00
N HIS A 427 13.21 5.32 -6.67
CA HIS A 427 11.85 4.82 -6.95
C HIS A 427 11.84 3.61 -7.88
N ASN A 428 12.88 3.44 -8.70
CA ASN A 428 13.09 2.32 -9.62
C ASN A 428 14.31 1.45 -9.28
N GLY A 429 15.02 1.70 -8.17
CA GLY A 429 16.17 0.88 -7.78
C GLY A 429 17.44 1.07 -8.62
N SER A 430 17.63 2.23 -9.27
CA SER A 430 18.82 2.49 -10.10
C SER A 430 20.11 2.74 -9.32
N PHE A 431 20.05 3.02 -8.03
CA PHE A 431 21.22 3.39 -7.21
C PHE A 431 21.61 2.25 -6.28
N ARG A 432 22.89 1.89 -6.23
CA ARG A 432 23.38 0.74 -5.45
C ARG A 432 23.86 1.15 -4.07
N MET A 433 24.24 2.41 -3.91
CA MET A 433 24.79 2.96 -2.67
C MET A 433 23.94 4.11 -2.13
N LEU A 434 23.96 4.26 -0.80
CA LEU A 434 23.31 5.40 -0.13
C LEU A 434 23.94 6.72 -0.56
N ASP A 435 25.27 6.76 -0.70
CA ASP A 435 25.97 7.96 -1.18
C ASP A 435 25.49 8.39 -2.57
N GLU A 436 25.32 7.44 -3.49
CA GLU A 436 24.82 7.70 -4.86
C GLU A 436 23.41 8.29 -4.85
N ILE A 437 22.48 7.68 -4.11
CA ILE A 437 21.09 8.17 -4.05
C ILE A 437 21.00 9.51 -3.34
N ILE A 438 21.81 9.77 -2.30
CA ILE A 438 21.83 11.09 -1.65
C ILE A 438 22.33 12.15 -2.63
N ALA A 439 23.40 11.87 -3.39
CA ALA A 439 23.94 12.79 -4.39
C ALA A 439 22.96 13.08 -5.55
N ALA A 440 22.01 12.19 -5.80
CA ALA A 440 21.00 12.27 -6.86
C ALA A 440 19.77 13.13 -6.52
N HIS A 441 19.66 13.64 -5.28
CA HIS A 441 18.54 14.51 -4.88
C HIS A 441 18.68 15.92 -5.48
N GLY A 442 17.73 16.30 -6.34
CA GLY A 442 17.53 17.66 -6.81
C GLY A 442 16.28 18.30 -6.20
N GLY A 443 15.80 19.37 -6.81
CA GLY A 443 14.51 19.99 -6.48
C GLY A 443 14.44 20.47 -5.03
N ASP A 444 13.37 20.10 -4.31
CA ASP A 444 13.14 20.50 -2.92
C ASP A 444 14.26 20.04 -1.98
N ALA A 445 14.94 18.94 -2.31
CA ALA A 445 16.01 18.36 -1.50
C ALA A 445 17.40 18.90 -1.86
N ARG A 446 17.50 19.81 -2.84
CA ARG A 446 18.79 20.27 -3.37
C ARG A 446 19.70 20.89 -2.31
N PHE A 447 19.14 21.70 -1.41
CA PHE A 447 19.88 22.30 -0.31
C PHE A 447 20.56 21.24 0.57
N ALA A 448 19.81 20.23 1.04
CA ALA A 448 20.35 19.19 1.90
C ALA A 448 21.39 18.32 1.18
N ARG A 449 21.19 18.06 -0.11
CA ARG A 449 22.15 17.36 -0.97
C ARG A 449 23.46 18.12 -1.11
N ASP A 450 23.41 19.43 -1.36
CA ASP A 450 24.62 20.25 -1.50
C ASP A 450 25.39 20.31 -0.17
N GLN A 451 24.69 20.42 0.96
CA GLN A 451 25.29 20.35 2.28
C GLN A 451 25.94 18.99 2.55
N TYR A 452 25.32 17.88 2.13
CA TYR A 452 25.91 16.54 2.23
C TYR A 452 27.21 16.41 1.42
N LEU A 453 27.22 16.89 0.17
CA LEU A 453 28.40 16.78 -0.68
C LEU A 453 29.55 17.69 -0.23
N ALA A 454 29.25 18.80 0.45
CA ALA A 454 30.24 19.68 1.05
C ALA A 454 30.89 19.11 2.31
N LEU A 455 30.37 18.02 2.90
CA LEU A 455 30.98 17.33 4.03
C LEU A 455 32.32 16.69 3.65
N GLU A 456 33.23 16.59 4.61
CA GLU A 456 34.44 15.79 4.45
C GLU A 456 34.09 14.29 4.29
N PRO A 457 34.91 13.48 3.59
CA PRO A 457 34.59 12.08 3.29
C PRO A 457 34.18 11.26 4.52
N GLY A 458 34.89 11.39 5.65
CA GLY A 458 34.55 10.65 6.88
C GLY A 458 33.22 11.07 7.52
N GLU A 459 32.77 12.31 7.28
CA GLU A 459 31.47 12.77 7.76
C GLU A 459 30.31 12.26 6.88
N ARG A 460 30.53 12.13 5.57
CA ARG A 460 29.60 11.43 4.68
C ARG A 460 29.47 9.97 5.06
N ASP A 461 30.60 9.30 5.32
CA ASP A 461 30.62 7.91 5.79
C ASP A 461 29.85 7.74 7.10
N ALA A 462 29.92 8.72 8.02
CA ALA A 462 29.13 8.71 9.25
C ALA A 462 27.62 8.77 8.98
N VAL A 463 27.16 9.64 8.06
CA VAL A 463 25.74 9.69 7.64
C VAL A 463 25.31 8.37 7.01
N VAL A 464 26.13 7.79 6.14
CA VAL A 464 25.88 6.45 5.56
C VAL A 464 25.82 5.39 6.66
N ALA A 465 26.72 5.41 7.64
CA ALA A 465 26.73 4.50 8.77
C ALA A 465 25.44 4.59 9.60
N TYR A 466 24.91 5.80 9.83
CA TYR A 466 23.62 6.01 10.46
C TYR A 466 22.49 5.38 9.65
N LEU A 467 22.37 5.69 8.36
CA LEU A 467 21.30 5.15 7.52
C LEU A 467 21.37 3.62 7.39
N ARG A 468 22.58 3.04 7.31
CA ARG A 468 22.77 1.58 7.30
C ARG A 468 22.42 0.91 8.62
N SER A 469 22.36 1.65 9.73
CA SER A 469 21.92 1.11 11.02
C SER A 469 20.41 0.94 11.12
N LEU A 470 19.63 1.58 10.23
CA LEU A 470 18.18 1.51 10.17
C LEU A 470 17.77 0.28 9.36
N VAL A 471 17.29 -0.77 10.02
CA VAL A 471 17.16 -2.11 9.44
C VAL A 471 15.78 -2.72 9.63
N ILE A 472 15.42 -3.57 8.69
CA ILE A 472 14.35 -4.54 8.87
C ILE A 472 14.99 -5.78 9.49
N GLU A 473 14.69 -6.05 10.76
CA GLU A 473 15.11 -7.28 11.42
C GLU A 473 14.05 -8.36 11.25
N ALA A 474 14.50 -9.61 11.11
CA ALA A 474 13.58 -10.73 11.15
C ALA A 474 12.99 -10.87 12.56
N PRO A 475 11.67 -11.07 12.69
CA PRO A 475 11.02 -11.24 13.99
C PRO A 475 11.51 -12.47 14.75
#